data_AF-A0A7J5TVH0-F1
#
_entry.id   AF-A0A7J5TVH0-F1
#
_cell.length_a   1.000
_cell.length_b   1.000
_cell.length_c   1.000
_cell.angle_alpha   90.00
_cell.angle_beta   90.00
_cell.angle_gamma   90.00
#
_symmetry.space_group_name_H-M   'P 1'
#
loop_
_entity.id
_entity.type
_entity.pdbx_description
1 polymer ?
#
loop_
_entity_poly.entity_id
_entity_poly.type
_entity_poly.pdbx_seq_one_letter_code
_entity_poly.pdbx_strand_id
1 'polypeptide(L)'
;MAENEAASVVQNRGNVPQEPTSRIDVFRWQKYLDGQENLWIVTCTFDMDSTGSLRRVELLNVAQEQTADFSRTDFESMVRSGTLRRVEPL
;
A
#
# COMPACT_ATOMS: atom_id res chain seq x y z
N MET A 1 -31.48 51.37 -10.74
CA MET A 1 -30.81 51.05 -12.01
C MET A 1 -29.85 49.94 -11.69
N ALA A 2 -30.07 48.78 -12.30
CA ALA A 2 -29.29 47.57 -12.05
C ALA A 2 -28.10 47.59 -12.99
N GLU A 3 -26.89 47.61 -12.45
CA GLU A 3 -25.69 47.30 -13.21
C GLU A 3 -25.26 45.88 -12.85
N ASN A 4 -25.23 45.10 -13.91
CA ASN A 4 -25.10 43.67 -14.00
C ASN A 4 -23.65 43.43 -14.42
N GLU A 5 -22.77 43.15 -13.47
CA GLU A 5 -21.43 42.65 -13.77
C GLU A 5 -21.37 41.18 -13.40
N ALA A 6 -21.62 40.36 -14.40
CA ALA A 6 -21.32 38.94 -14.40
C ALA A 6 -19.79 38.75 -14.33
N ALA A 7 -19.27 38.62 -13.11
CA ALA A 7 -17.89 38.19 -12.90
C ALA A 7 -17.76 36.72 -13.33
N SER A 8 -16.95 36.52 -14.37
CA SER A 8 -16.57 35.25 -14.98
C SER A 8 -16.37 34.11 -13.98
N VAL A 9 -17.19 33.07 -14.10
CA VAL A 9 -16.92 31.75 -13.53
C VAL A 9 -15.76 31.15 -14.30
N VAL A 10 -14.53 31.47 -13.89
CA VAL A 10 -13.35 30.71 -14.27
C VAL A 10 -13.48 29.36 -13.58
N GLN A 11 -13.99 28.36 -14.31
CA GLN A 11 -13.84 26.96 -13.94
C GLN A 11 -12.34 26.63 -13.98
N ASN A 12 -11.63 26.96 -12.91
CA ASN A 12 -10.41 26.26 -12.57
C ASN A 12 -10.82 24.81 -12.36
N ARG A 13 -10.72 24.00 -13.42
CA ARG A 13 -10.47 22.57 -13.28
C ARG A 13 -9.08 22.46 -12.66
N GLY A 14 -9.03 22.75 -11.36
CA GLY A 14 -7.88 22.46 -10.53
C GLY A 14 -7.56 21.01 -10.81
N ASN A 15 -6.32 20.76 -11.22
CA ASN A 15 -5.69 19.46 -11.17
C ASN A 15 -6.18 18.79 -9.89
N VAL A 16 -7.11 17.85 -10.00
CA VAL A 16 -7.34 16.90 -8.92
C VAL A 16 -6.04 16.11 -8.93
N PRO A 17 -5.15 16.23 -7.93
CA PRO A 17 -4.13 15.23 -7.78
C PRO A 17 -4.93 13.95 -7.59
N GLN A 18 -4.89 13.04 -8.57
CA GLN A 18 -5.25 11.68 -8.25
C GLN A 18 -4.29 11.28 -7.14
N GLU A 19 -4.78 11.27 -5.90
CA GLU A 19 -4.08 10.65 -4.80
C GLU A 19 -3.60 9.29 -5.31
N PRO A 20 -2.33 8.91 -5.10
CA PRO A 20 -1.87 7.61 -5.52
C PRO A 20 -2.74 6.57 -4.83
N THR A 21 -3.70 6.01 -5.57
CA THR A 21 -4.58 4.95 -5.10
C THR A 21 -3.74 3.69 -4.97
N SER A 22 -3.12 3.54 -3.81
CA SER A 22 -2.52 2.29 -3.35
C SER A 22 -2.47 2.32 -1.84
N ARG A 23 -3.64 2.48 -1.20
CA ARG A 23 -3.75 2.20 0.23
C ARG A 23 -3.76 0.68 0.39
N ILE A 24 -2.58 0.07 0.34
CA ILE A 24 -2.41 -1.32 0.77
C ILE A 24 -2.49 -1.26 2.29
N ASP A 25 -3.69 -1.45 2.81
CA ASP A 25 -3.90 -1.73 4.22
C ASP A 25 -3.31 -3.13 4.46
N VAL A 26 -2.09 -3.18 5.00
CA VAL A 26 -1.40 -4.41 5.35
C VAL A 26 -2.13 -5.00 6.56
N PHE A 27 -3.16 -5.79 6.30
CA PHE A 27 -3.87 -6.52 7.34
C PHE A 27 -2.97 -7.66 7.82
N ARG A 28 -2.89 -7.81 9.15
CA ARG A 28 -2.18 -8.92 9.80
C ARG A 28 -2.73 -10.25 9.27
N TRP A 29 -1.85 -11.22 9.00
CA TRP A 29 -2.15 -12.55 8.46
C TRP A 29 -2.48 -12.64 6.97
N GLN A 30 -2.18 -11.61 6.17
CA GLN A 30 -2.20 -11.74 4.72
C GLN A 30 -1.17 -12.77 4.24
N LYS A 31 -1.51 -13.49 3.17
CA LYS A 31 -0.74 -14.60 2.61
C LYS A 31 -0.27 -14.23 1.21
N TYR A 32 0.98 -14.53 0.91
CA TYR A 32 1.63 -14.26 -0.36
C TYR A 32 2.40 -15.49 -0.84
N LEU A 33 2.53 -15.63 -2.16
CA LEU A 33 3.40 -16.62 -2.80
C LEU A 33 4.53 -15.88 -3.52
N ASP A 34 5.76 -16.34 -3.37
CA ASP A 34 6.87 -15.84 -4.16
C ASP A 34 6.97 -16.53 -5.54
N GLY A 35 7.94 -16.13 -6.36
CA GLY A 35 8.17 -16.74 -7.69
C GLY A 35 8.57 -18.22 -7.66
N GLN A 36 8.82 -18.80 -6.50
CA GLN A 36 9.10 -20.22 -6.28
C GLN A 36 7.92 -20.95 -5.61
N GLU A 37 6.77 -20.29 -5.47
CA GLU A 37 5.57 -20.80 -4.78
C GLU A 37 5.80 -21.10 -3.28
N ASN A 38 6.80 -20.47 -2.64
CA ASN A 38 6.90 -20.51 -1.18
C ASN A 38 5.85 -19.59 -0.56
N LEU A 39 5.20 -20.07 0.51
CA LEU A 39 4.19 -19.32 1.24
C LEU A 39 4.83 -18.37 2.27
N TRP A 40 4.49 -17.09 2.13
CA TRP A 40 4.85 -16.01 3.05
C TRP A 40 3.62 -15.47 3.76
N ILE A 41 3.69 -15.31 5.09
CA ILE A 41 2.60 -14.76 5.91
C ILE A 41 3.07 -13.46 6.56
N VAL A 42 2.27 -12.41 6.45
CA VAL A 42 2.47 -11.18 7.23
C VAL A 42 2.13 -11.46 8.69
N THR A 43 3.15 -11.52 9.55
CA THR A 43 2.99 -11.84 10.99
C THR A 43 2.86 -10.58 11.85
N CYS A 44 3.61 -9.54 11.49
CA CYS A 44 3.64 -8.28 12.22
C CYS A 44 3.87 -7.07 11.31
N THR A 45 3.43 -5.92 11.79
CA THR A 45 3.71 -4.61 11.19
C THR A 45 4.39 -3.78 12.27
N PHE A 46 5.68 -3.49 12.11
CA PHE A 46 6.50 -2.78 13.09
C PHE A 46 6.72 -1.32 12.71
N ASP A 47 7.00 -0.50 13.72
CA ASP A 47 7.36 0.92 13.63
C ASP A 47 6.35 1.80 12.87
N MET A 48 5.61 2.60 13.63
CA MET A 48 4.92 3.77 13.10
C MET A 48 5.82 4.98 13.23
N ASP A 49 5.91 5.80 12.20
CA ASP A 49 6.59 7.09 12.33
C ASP A 49 5.75 8.12 13.10
N SER A 50 6.30 9.32 13.29
CA SER A 50 5.60 10.42 13.99
C SER A 50 4.30 10.88 13.31
N THR A 51 4.03 10.41 12.09
CA THR A 51 2.79 10.65 11.34
C THR A 51 1.79 9.49 11.46
N GLY A 52 2.15 8.41 12.16
CA GLY A 52 1.36 7.19 12.26
C GLY A 52 1.52 6.27 11.05
N SER A 53 2.50 6.50 10.19
CA SER A 53 2.72 5.70 8.98
C SER A 53 3.58 4.48 9.28
N LEU A 54 3.10 3.31 8.86
CA LEU A 54 3.84 2.04 8.99
C LEU A 54 5.18 2.09 8.23
N ARG A 55 6.26 1.63 8.85
CA ARG A 55 7.61 1.59 8.25
C ARG A 55 8.13 0.20 7.95
N ARG A 56 7.73 -0.83 8.70
CA ARG A 56 8.29 -2.18 8.55
C ARG A 56 7.23 -3.27 8.56
N VAL A 57 7.48 -4.34 7.82
CA VAL A 57 6.60 -5.51 7.71
C VAL A 57 7.44 -6.76 7.99
N GLU A 58 6.94 -7.63 8.86
CA GLU A 58 7.53 -8.95 9.12
C GLU A 58 6.79 -10.00 8.29
N LEU A 59 7.56 -10.81 7.57
CA LEU A 59 7.07 -11.96 6.83
C LEU A 59 7.65 -13.26 7.39
N LEU A 60 6.79 -14.24 7.61
CA LEU A 60 7.17 -15.63 7.92
C LEU A 60 7.18 -16.44 6.62
N ASN A 61 8.33 -17.01 6.25
CA ASN A 61 8.43 -18.09 5.28
C ASN A 61 8.01 -19.40 5.96
N VAL A 62 6.89 -19.98 5.52
CA VAL A 62 6.31 -21.16 6.15
C VAL A 62 7.16 -22.41 5.93
N ALA A 63 7.79 -22.55 4.76
CA ALA A 63 8.58 -23.73 4.42
C ALA A 63 9.88 -23.81 5.23
N GLN A 64 10.49 -22.65 5.52
CA GLN A 64 11.77 -22.55 6.23
C GLN A 64 11.61 -22.22 7.72
N GLU A 65 10.40 -21.96 8.18
CA GLU A 65 10.10 -21.47 9.53
C GLU A 65 10.93 -20.24 9.93
N GLN A 66 11.21 -19.37 8.94
CA GLN A 66 12.07 -18.20 9.10
C GLN A 66 11.29 -16.91 8.96
N THR A 67 11.54 -15.94 9.84
CA THR A 67 11.04 -14.57 9.69
C THR A 67 12.06 -13.67 9.00
N ALA A 68 11.57 -12.74 8.20
CA ALA A 68 12.35 -11.69 7.56
C ALA A 68 11.61 -10.36 7.66
N ASP A 69 12.36 -9.29 7.95
CA ASP A 69 11.85 -7.94 8.04
C ASP A 69 12.12 -7.18 6.73
N PHE A 70 11.10 -6.45 6.28
CA PHE A 70 11.20 -5.57 5.12
C PHE A 70 10.78 -4.17 5.49
N SER A 71 11.34 -3.16 4.82
CA SER A 71 10.71 -1.85 4.84
C SER A 71 9.34 -1.94 4.16
N ARG A 72 8.40 -1.07 4.54
CA ARG A 72 7.10 -0.99 3.88
C ARG A 72 7.26 -0.74 2.38
N THR A 73 8.17 0.13 2.00
CA THR A 73 8.45 0.45 0.58
C THR A 73 8.92 -0.78 -0.19
N ASP A 74 9.83 -1.58 0.37
CA ASP A 74 10.31 -2.80 -0.29
C ASP A 74 9.20 -3.84 -0.40
N PHE A 75 8.42 -4.02 0.66
CA PHE A 75 7.27 -4.91 0.65
C PHE A 75 6.25 -4.52 -0.44
N GLU A 76 5.86 -3.25 -0.49
CA GLU A 76 4.94 -2.74 -1.52
C GLU A 76 5.52 -2.87 -2.94
N SER A 77 6.83 -2.68 -3.09
CA SER A 77 7.54 -2.89 -4.36
C SER A 77 7.47 -4.35 -4.80
N MET A 78 7.74 -5.30 -3.90
CA MET A 78 7.64 -6.75 -4.18
C MET A 78 6.23 -7.18 -4.57
N VAL A 79 5.20 -6.62 -3.94
CA VAL A 79 3.80 -6.91 -4.30
C VAL A 79 3.47 -6.32 -5.68
N ARG A 80 3.88 -5.08 -5.95
CA ARG A 80 3.61 -4.39 -7.22
C ARG A 80 4.35 -5.01 -8.40
N SER A 81 5.58 -5.51 -8.19
CA SER A 81 6.36 -6.20 -9.21
C SER A 81 5.87 -7.61 -9.50
N GLY A 82 5.00 -8.17 -8.65
CA GLY A 82 4.59 -9.57 -8.70
C GLY A 82 5.62 -10.55 -8.11
N THR A 83 6.69 -10.05 -7.48
CA THR A 83 7.62 -10.89 -6.71
C THR A 83 6.89 -11.59 -5.56
N LEU A 84 5.92 -10.92 -4.93
CA LEU A 84 4.97 -11.50 -4.00
C LEU A 84 3.56 -11.36 -4.55
N ARG A 85 2.93 -12.49 -4.87
CA ARG A 85 1.55 -12.54 -5.33
C ARG A 85 0.62 -12.82 -4.15
N ARG A 86 -0.39 -11.98 -3.95
CA ARG A 86 -1.38 -12.18 -2.90
C ARG A 86 -2.21 -13.45 -3.14
N VAL A 87 -2.45 -14.20 -2.07
CA VAL A 87 -3.41 -15.31 -2.06
C VAL A 87 -4.74 -14.75 -1.59
N GLU A 88 -5.70 -14.63 -2.51
CA GLU A 88 -7.07 -14.25 -2.18
C GLU A 88 -7.79 -15.42 -1.48
N PRO A 89 -8.63 -15.17 -0.46
CA PRO A 89 -9.52 -16.18 0.05
C PRO A 89 -10.52 -16.59 -1.04
N LEU A 90 -10.76 -17.91 -1.13
CA LEU A 90 -11.78 -18.50 -2.01
C LEU A 90 -13.19 -18.08 -1.58
#